data_AF-A0A7W9M0G2-F1
#
_entry.id   AF-A0A7W9M0G2-F1
#
_cell.length_a   1.000
_cell.length_b   1.000
_cell.length_c   1.000
_cell.angle_alpha   90.00
_cell.angle_beta   90.00
_cell.angle_gamma   90.00
#
_symmetry.space_group_name_H-M   'P 1'
#
loop_
_entity.id
_entity.type
_entity.pdbx_description
1 polymer ?
#
loop_
_entity_poly.entity_id
_entity_poly.type
_entity_poly.pdbx_seq_one_letter_code
_entity_poly.pdbx_strand_id
1 'polypeptide(L)'
;MRLAVSVQARGFPDKPWEGHLATGLLVVPDEVLVPSAPVELGEATGGLDLLVLPLPLDGGGRIERLVVEQVLMSSTLPEDGGDRFAVLRFGNASRHEPQVSRFSGTDLDEAVRAHEGDLWAALETIGAITPGVRDAVTPDLLREAAVIEDAQRAPEFEHRSLASGPAPLCPVIKVCAPPRS
;
A
#
# COMPACT_ATOMS: atom_id res chain seq x y z
N MET A 1 1.80 -6.30 14.53
CA MET A 1 1.27 -6.80 13.24
C MET A 1 2.33 -6.54 12.18
N ARG A 2 2.63 -7.49 11.30
CA ARG A 2 3.61 -7.27 10.21
C ARG A 2 2.85 -6.76 8.99
N LEU A 3 3.49 -5.96 8.14
CA LEU A 3 2.91 -5.53 6.86
C LEU A 3 3.72 -6.12 5.70
N ALA A 4 3.04 -6.32 4.59
CA ALA A 4 3.63 -6.46 3.27
C ALA A 4 3.00 -5.40 2.35
N VAL A 5 3.82 -4.73 1.55
CA VAL A 5 3.35 -3.69 0.63
C VAL A 5 3.69 -4.11 -0.78
N SER A 6 2.68 -4.26 -1.61
CA SER A 6 2.84 -4.55 -3.03
C SER A 6 2.58 -3.29 -3.85
N VAL A 7 3.52 -2.94 -4.70
CA VAL A 7 3.33 -1.96 -5.78
C VAL A 7 2.76 -2.68 -6.99
N GLN A 8 1.70 -2.12 -7.57
CA GLN A 8 0.88 -2.76 -8.58
C GLN A 8 0.75 -1.86 -9.82
N ALA A 9 0.90 -2.46 -11.00
CA ALA A 9 0.39 -1.88 -12.22
C ALA A 9 -1.14 -1.75 -12.10
N ARG A 10 -1.69 -0.62 -12.55
CA ARG A 10 -3.13 -0.42 -12.54
C ARG A 10 -3.82 -1.35 -13.54
N GLY A 11 -5.05 -1.78 -13.23
CA GLY A 11 -5.88 -2.61 -14.11
C GLY A 11 -5.94 -4.09 -13.74
N PHE A 12 -5.33 -4.47 -12.62
CA PHE A 12 -5.35 -5.84 -12.09
C PHE A 12 -6.04 -5.98 -10.71
N PRO A 13 -7.21 -5.35 -10.45
CA PRO A 13 -7.84 -5.43 -9.14
C PRO A 13 -8.26 -6.86 -8.76
N ASP A 14 -8.72 -7.66 -9.73
CA ASP A 14 -9.18 -9.03 -9.51
C ASP A 14 -8.05 -10.07 -9.60
N LYS A 15 -6.88 -9.64 -10.10
CA LYS A 15 -5.70 -10.50 -10.31
C LYS A 15 -4.41 -9.80 -9.90
N PRO A 16 -4.27 -9.37 -8.63
CA PRO A 16 -3.12 -8.58 -8.19
C PRO A 16 -1.77 -9.32 -8.32
N TRP A 17 -1.75 -10.65 -8.45
CA TRP A 17 -0.51 -11.39 -8.73
C TRP A 17 0.02 -11.17 -10.15
N GLU A 18 -0.82 -10.77 -11.12
CA GLU A 18 -0.40 -10.41 -12.49
C GLU A 18 0.08 -8.95 -12.58
N GLY A 19 -0.42 -8.09 -11.68
CA GLY A 19 -0.07 -6.66 -11.63
C GLY A 19 1.11 -6.31 -10.73
N HIS A 20 1.67 -7.25 -9.97
CA HIS A 20 2.76 -6.97 -9.05
C HIS A 20 4.02 -6.51 -9.79
N LEU A 21 4.54 -5.34 -9.40
CA LEU A 21 5.77 -4.77 -9.96
C LEU A 21 6.94 -4.85 -8.97
N ALA A 22 6.68 -4.54 -7.70
CA ALA A 22 7.74 -4.47 -6.69
C ALA A 22 7.17 -4.59 -5.26
N THR A 23 8.04 -4.98 -4.32
CA THR A 23 7.78 -4.87 -2.88
C THR A 23 8.20 -3.50 -2.37
N GLY A 24 7.32 -2.87 -1.59
CA GLY A 24 7.58 -1.58 -0.94
C GLY A 24 7.67 -1.68 0.58
N LEU A 25 7.97 -0.54 1.19
CA LEU A 25 7.99 -0.29 2.63
C LEU A 25 7.13 0.95 2.93
N LEU A 26 6.12 0.80 3.77
CA LEU A 26 5.39 1.96 4.29
C LEU A 26 6.31 2.74 5.25
N VAL A 27 6.81 3.90 4.84
CA VAL A 27 7.79 4.70 5.63
C VAL A 27 7.11 5.74 6.50
N VAL A 28 6.01 6.30 6.01
CA VAL A 28 5.07 7.16 6.73
C VAL A 28 3.66 6.85 6.20
N PRO A 29 2.58 7.29 6.87
CA PRO A 29 1.22 6.92 6.46
C PRO A 29 0.87 7.23 5.01
N ASP A 30 1.49 8.24 4.38
CA ASP A 30 1.23 8.72 3.03
C ASP A 30 2.36 8.47 2.01
N GLU A 31 3.42 7.74 2.41
CA GLU A 31 4.55 7.44 1.53
C GLU A 31 5.03 5.99 1.64
N VAL A 32 5.37 5.42 0.48
CA VAL A 32 5.99 4.09 0.35
C VAL A 32 7.36 4.23 -0.31
N LEU A 33 8.39 3.67 0.30
CA LEU A 33 9.70 3.49 -0.29
C LEU A 33 9.75 2.15 -1.04
N VAL A 34 10.26 2.14 -2.26
CA VAL A 34 10.53 0.95 -3.06
C VAL A 34 12.04 0.84 -3.20
N PRO A 35 12.73 0.04 -2.35
CA PRO A 35 14.19 0.08 -2.27
C PRO A 35 14.93 -0.44 -3.51
N SER A 36 14.28 -1.29 -4.30
CA SER A 36 14.78 -1.78 -5.60
C SER A 36 13.68 -1.54 -6.64
N ALA A 37 13.70 -0.36 -7.23
CA ALA A 37 12.65 0.13 -8.13
C ALA A 37 12.91 -0.32 -9.58
N PRO A 38 11.98 -1.09 -10.19
CA PRO A 38 12.07 -1.51 -11.58
C PRO A 38 11.87 -0.32 -12.54
N VAL A 39 12.33 -0.43 -13.79
CA VAL A 39 12.21 0.68 -14.79
C VAL A 39 10.74 1.01 -15.04
N GLU A 40 9.93 -0.04 -15.09
CA GLU A 40 8.51 -0.10 -15.38
C GLU A 40 7.69 0.79 -14.44
N LEU A 41 8.20 1.02 -13.22
CA LEU A 41 7.56 1.88 -12.23
C LEU A 41 7.59 3.36 -12.68
N GLY A 42 8.69 3.82 -13.26
CA GLY A 42 8.81 5.18 -13.82
C GLY A 42 8.07 5.36 -15.15
N GLU A 43 7.77 4.27 -15.86
CA GLU A 43 7.10 4.27 -17.17
C GLU A 43 5.59 3.98 -17.09
N ALA A 44 5.05 3.79 -15.89
CA ALA A 44 3.67 3.40 -15.65
C ALA A 44 2.66 4.52 -16.03
N THR A 45 2.36 4.64 -17.32
CA THR A 45 1.44 5.63 -17.89
C THR A 45 -0.01 5.46 -17.44
N GLY A 46 -0.42 4.24 -17.06
CA GLY A 46 -1.76 3.92 -16.54
C GLY A 46 -1.96 4.31 -15.07
N GLY A 47 -0.93 4.81 -14.40
CA GLY A 47 -0.90 4.97 -12.95
C GLY A 47 -0.53 3.68 -12.23
N LEU A 48 -0.34 3.78 -10.91
CA LEU A 48 0.03 2.68 -10.03
C LEU A 48 -0.97 2.59 -8.88
N ASP A 49 -1.21 1.37 -8.44
CA ASP A 49 -1.92 1.09 -7.19
C ASP A 49 -0.92 0.54 -6.16
N LEU A 50 -1.22 0.73 -4.88
CA LEU A 50 -0.55 0.10 -3.76
C LEU A 50 -1.53 -0.83 -3.07
N LEU A 51 -1.05 -2.00 -2.69
CA LEU A 51 -1.78 -2.94 -1.84
C LEU A 51 -1.02 -3.09 -0.53
N VAL A 52 -1.58 -2.58 0.57
CA VAL A 52 -1.03 -2.70 1.92
C VAL A 52 -1.72 -3.86 2.63
N LEU A 53 -0.93 -4.88 2.97
CA LEU A 53 -1.39 -6.17 3.46
C LEU A 53 -0.98 -6.38 4.92
N PRO A 54 -1.93 -6.42 5.87
CA PRO A 54 -1.63 -6.83 7.23
C PRO A 54 -1.41 -8.35 7.29
N LEU A 55 -0.29 -8.77 7.87
CA LEU A 55 0.08 -10.17 8.03
C LEU A 55 -0.06 -10.63 9.50
N PRO A 56 -0.63 -11.82 9.74
CA PRO A 56 -1.31 -12.69 8.75
C PRO A 56 -2.63 -12.06 8.24
N LEU A 57 -3.05 -12.40 7.01
CA LEU A 57 -4.21 -11.78 6.35
C LEU A 57 -5.54 -12.05 7.08
N ASP A 58 -5.63 -13.17 7.79
CA ASP A 58 -6.80 -13.59 8.60
C ASP A 58 -6.83 -12.96 10.00
N GLY A 59 -5.82 -12.16 10.37
CA GLY A 59 -5.67 -11.55 11.69
C GLY A 59 -6.62 -10.37 11.99
N GLY A 60 -7.63 -10.13 11.16
CA GLY A 60 -8.60 -9.02 11.31
C GLY A 60 -8.10 -7.65 10.84
N GLY A 61 -6.91 -7.58 10.25
CA GLY A 61 -6.40 -6.36 9.63
C GLY A 61 -7.12 -6.04 8.31
N ARG A 62 -7.30 -4.74 8.03
CA ARG A 62 -7.90 -4.29 6.77
C ARG A 62 -6.85 -4.24 5.66
N ILE A 63 -7.15 -4.85 4.51
CA ILE A 63 -6.37 -4.67 3.29
C ILE A 63 -6.69 -3.30 2.71
N GLU A 64 -5.67 -2.53 2.36
CA GLU A 64 -5.84 -1.21 1.79
C GLU A 64 -5.33 -1.16 0.37
N ARG A 65 -6.18 -0.72 -0.56
CA ARG A 65 -5.80 -0.37 -1.91
C ARG A 65 -5.75 1.14 -2.04
N LEU A 66 -4.57 1.68 -2.33
CA LEU A 66 -4.31 3.11 -2.41
C LEU A 66 -3.85 3.47 -3.83
N VAL A 67 -4.27 4.62 -4.34
CA VAL A 67 -3.86 5.09 -5.67
C VAL A 67 -2.61 5.94 -5.50
N VAL A 68 -1.55 5.62 -6.24
CA VAL A 68 -0.32 6.43 -6.27
C VAL A 68 -0.56 7.69 -7.10
N GLU A 69 -0.22 8.83 -6.53
CA GLU A 69 -0.36 10.14 -7.17
C GLU A 69 0.97 10.69 -7.67
N GLN A 70 2.07 10.33 -7.01
CA GLN A 70 3.41 10.78 -7.37
C GLN A 70 4.43 9.66 -7.23
N VAL A 71 5.35 9.60 -8.19
CA VAL A 71 6.52 8.73 -8.18
C VAL A 71 7.77 9.61 -8.25
N LEU A 72 8.67 9.45 -7.28
CA LEU A 72 9.97 10.09 -7.24
C LEU A 72 11.05 9.01 -7.35
N MET A 73 11.75 8.99 -8.49
CA MET A 73 12.84 8.03 -8.74
C MET A 73 14.19 8.65 -8.39
N SER A 74 15.09 7.85 -7.83
CA SER A 74 16.48 8.24 -7.60
C SER A 74 17.39 7.00 -7.55
N SER A 75 18.69 7.23 -7.36
CA SER A 75 19.71 6.18 -7.25
C SER A 75 20.42 6.31 -5.91
N THR A 76 20.76 5.19 -5.28
CA THR A 76 21.39 5.16 -3.94
C THR A 76 22.81 5.72 -3.93
N LEU A 77 23.51 5.64 -5.06
CA LEU A 77 24.85 6.19 -5.26
C LEU A 77 24.86 7.19 -6.42
N PRO A 78 25.74 8.19 -6.40
CA PRO A 78 25.98 9.07 -7.54
C PRO A 78 26.41 8.28 -8.80
N GLU A 79 26.20 8.88 -9.98
CA GLU A 79 26.70 8.38 -11.28
C GLU A 79 26.21 6.98 -11.69
N ASP A 80 24.98 6.62 -11.33
CA ASP A 80 24.33 5.33 -11.68
C ASP A 80 25.06 4.08 -11.14
N GLY A 81 25.92 4.24 -10.13
CA GLY A 81 26.70 3.14 -9.54
C GLY A 81 25.96 2.29 -8.50
N GLY A 82 24.70 2.58 -8.19
CA GLY A 82 23.91 1.86 -7.17
C GLY A 82 22.48 1.57 -7.62
N ASP A 83 21.73 0.86 -6.79
CA ASP A 83 20.34 0.50 -7.10
C ASP A 83 19.46 1.75 -7.23
N ARG A 84 18.50 1.66 -8.15
CA ARG A 84 17.41 2.64 -8.23
C ARG A 84 16.40 2.35 -7.14
N PHE A 85 15.91 3.42 -6.53
CA PHE A 85 14.80 3.36 -5.60
C PHE A 85 13.73 4.36 -5.99
N ALA A 86 12.52 4.16 -5.47
CA ALA A 86 11.40 5.06 -5.67
C ALA A 86 10.75 5.45 -4.35
N VAL A 87 10.28 6.69 -4.24
CA VAL A 87 9.34 7.11 -3.21
C VAL A 87 7.99 7.36 -3.89
N LEU A 88 6.96 6.67 -3.42
CA LEU A 88 5.59 6.74 -3.91
C LEU A 88 4.75 7.50 -2.91
N ARG A 89 4.00 8.49 -3.38
CA ARG A 89 3.06 9.27 -2.56
C ARG A 89 1.64 9.06 -3.00
N PHE A 90 0.71 9.17 -2.07
CA PHE A 90 -0.71 8.95 -2.31
C PHE A 90 -1.56 9.87 -1.42
N GLY A 91 -2.71 10.33 -1.94
CA GLY A 91 -3.49 11.38 -1.28
C GLY A 91 -4.28 10.93 -0.05
N ASN A 92 -4.46 9.62 0.14
CA ASN A 92 -5.17 9.05 1.28
C ASN A 92 -4.21 8.26 2.18
N ALA A 93 -3.86 8.82 3.34
CA ALA A 93 -3.00 8.15 4.31
C ALA A 93 -3.51 6.75 4.68
N SER A 94 -2.58 5.78 4.70
CA SER A 94 -2.80 4.43 5.21
C SER A 94 -3.13 4.47 6.69
N ARG A 95 -3.98 3.54 7.14
CA ARG A 95 -4.32 3.39 8.57
C ARG A 95 -3.31 2.51 9.31
N HIS A 96 -2.39 1.89 8.58
CA HIS A 96 -1.38 1.02 9.15
C HIS A 96 -0.18 1.81 9.65
N GLU A 97 0.50 1.29 10.66
CA GLU A 97 1.72 1.90 11.18
C GLU A 97 2.89 1.71 10.20
N PRO A 98 3.80 2.68 10.08
CA PRO A 98 5.00 2.54 9.27
C PRO A 98 5.87 1.33 9.67
N GLN A 99 6.51 0.72 8.67
CA GLN A 99 7.40 -0.43 8.83
C GLN A 99 8.83 -0.06 9.15
N VAL A 100 9.20 1.20 8.95
CA VAL A 100 10.58 1.67 9.04
C VAL A 100 10.78 2.39 10.37
N SER A 101 11.70 1.88 11.18
CA SER A 101 12.10 2.49 12.44
C SER A 101 12.97 3.73 12.20
N ARG A 102 13.17 4.56 13.23
CA ARG A 102 14.03 5.74 13.10
C ARG A 102 15.49 5.32 12.99
N PHE A 103 16.20 5.94 12.04
CA PHE A 103 17.64 5.78 11.83
C PHE A 103 18.29 7.15 11.58
N SER A 104 19.61 7.23 11.64
CA SER A 104 20.35 8.43 11.25
C SER A 104 20.76 8.38 9.78
N GLY A 105 20.76 9.53 9.10
CA GLY A 105 21.18 9.60 7.69
C GLY A 105 22.64 9.16 7.50
N THR A 106 23.51 9.43 8.47
CA THR A 106 24.91 9.01 8.43
C THR A 106 25.04 7.48 8.48
N ASP A 107 24.29 6.80 9.35
CA ASP A 107 24.32 5.33 9.42
C ASP A 107 23.80 4.70 8.13
N LEU A 108 22.74 5.28 7.54
CA LEU A 108 22.21 4.81 6.26
C LEU A 108 23.22 5.00 5.14
N ASP A 109 23.85 6.17 5.04
CA ASP A 109 24.85 6.45 4.01
C ASP A 109 26.05 5.51 4.08
N GLU A 110 26.53 5.21 5.30
CA GLU A 110 27.61 4.25 5.51
C GLU A 110 27.20 2.83 5.11
N ALA A 111 25.99 2.40 5.51
CA ALA A 111 25.47 1.09 5.16
C ALA A 111 25.24 0.93 3.65
N VAL A 112 24.70 1.94 2.98
CA VAL A 112 24.49 1.94 1.51
C VAL A 112 25.82 1.76 0.78
N ARG A 113 26.89 2.46 1.19
CA ARG A 113 28.22 2.27 0.58
C ARG A 113 28.80 0.89 0.88
N ALA A 114 28.62 0.39 2.10
CA ALA A 114 29.11 -0.94 2.50
C ALA A 114 28.41 -2.08 1.74
N HIS A 115 27.17 -1.85 1.30
CA HIS A 115 26.36 -2.79 0.51
C HIS A 115 26.30 -2.45 -0.98
N GLU A 116 27.28 -1.69 -1.50
CA GLU A 116 27.41 -1.38 -2.93
C GLU A 116 26.13 -0.78 -3.56
N GLY A 117 25.36 -0.04 -2.76
CA GLY A 117 24.12 0.57 -3.22
C GLY A 117 22.84 -0.25 -2.99
N ASP A 118 22.89 -1.48 -2.46
CA ASP A 118 21.68 -2.27 -2.13
C ASP A 118 20.99 -1.66 -0.90
N LEU A 119 19.88 -0.96 -1.14
CA LEU A 119 19.12 -0.28 -0.09
C LEU A 119 18.37 -1.25 0.82
N TRP A 120 17.96 -2.42 0.34
CA TRP A 120 17.34 -3.43 1.19
C TRP A 120 18.36 -3.93 2.23
N ALA A 121 19.54 -4.32 1.77
CA ALA A 121 20.61 -4.80 2.63
C ALA A 121 21.05 -3.71 3.63
N ALA A 122 21.19 -2.46 3.17
CA ALA A 122 21.54 -1.34 4.04
C ALA A 122 20.50 -1.11 5.16
N LEU A 123 19.20 -1.10 4.83
CA LEU A 123 18.12 -0.90 5.80
C LEU A 123 18.01 -2.06 6.80
N GLU A 124 18.21 -3.31 6.36
CA GLU A 124 18.26 -4.47 7.26
C GLU A 124 19.46 -4.40 8.22
N THR A 125 20.65 -4.06 7.70
CA THR A 125 21.89 -3.96 8.48
C THR A 125 21.81 -2.94 9.61
N ILE A 126 21.20 -1.77 9.36
CA ILE A 126 21.02 -0.75 10.40
C ILE A 126 19.82 -1.01 11.32
N GLY A 127 19.08 -2.11 11.12
CA GLY A 127 17.90 -2.44 11.89
C GLY A 127 16.69 -1.52 11.65
N ALA A 128 16.68 -0.80 10.52
CA ALA A 128 15.58 0.08 10.14
C ALA A 128 14.32 -0.72 9.78
N ILE A 129 14.47 -1.95 9.30
CA ILE A 129 13.38 -2.85 8.93
C ILE A 129 13.57 -4.25 9.51
N THR A 130 12.47 -5.00 9.62
CA THR A 130 12.52 -6.41 9.99
C THR A 130 13.07 -7.25 8.84
N PRO A 131 13.95 -8.22 9.08
CA PRO A 131 14.47 -9.11 8.03
C PRO A 131 13.37 -9.85 7.26
N GLY A 132 13.60 -10.02 5.96
CA GLY A 132 12.72 -10.80 5.08
C GLY A 132 11.45 -10.09 4.66
N VAL A 133 11.30 -8.79 4.93
CA VAL A 133 10.19 -7.96 4.39
C VAL A 133 10.25 -7.86 2.87
N ARG A 134 11.46 -7.87 2.29
CA ARG A 134 11.70 -7.90 0.84
C ARG A 134 10.90 -8.98 0.12
N ASP A 135 10.88 -10.18 0.69
CA ASP A 135 10.27 -11.39 0.09
C ASP A 135 8.87 -11.70 0.64
N ALA A 136 8.28 -10.77 1.42
CA ALA A 136 6.99 -11.00 2.06
C ALA A 136 5.82 -11.05 1.07
N VAL A 137 5.96 -10.42 -0.10
CA VAL A 137 4.92 -10.40 -1.14
C VAL A 137 5.12 -11.58 -2.08
N THR A 138 4.20 -12.54 -2.05
CA THR A 138 4.21 -13.71 -2.95
C THR A 138 2.96 -13.75 -3.81
N PRO A 139 2.98 -14.44 -4.98
CA PRO A 139 1.78 -14.62 -5.80
C PRO A 139 0.62 -15.28 -5.04
N ASP A 140 0.91 -16.22 -4.14
CA ASP A 140 -0.11 -16.89 -3.32
C ASP A 140 -0.71 -15.94 -2.29
N LEU A 141 0.12 -15.12 -1.63
CA LEU A 141 -0.36 -14.07 -0.74
C LEU A 141 -1.29 -13.09 -1.48
N LEU A 142 -0.94 -12.70 -2.71
CA LEU A 142 -1.74 -11.79 -3.50
C LEU A 142 -3.08 -12.41 -3.95
N ARG A 143 -3.10 -13.72 -4.26
CA ARG A 143 -4.35 -14.45 -4.54
C ARG A 143 -5.28 -14.46 -3.32
N GLU A 144 -4.74 -14.77 -2.15
CA GLU A 144 -5.50 -14.78 -0.90
C GLU A 144 -6.00 -13.36 -0.55
N ALA A 145 -5.13 -12.37 -0.69
CA ALA A 145 -5.46 -10.97 -0.47
C ALA A 145 -6.62 -10.49 -1.36
N ALA A 146 -6.68 -10.91 -2.63
CA ALA A 146 -7.78 -10.56 -3.53
C ALA A 146 -9.14 -11.05 -3.00
N VAL A 147 -9.19 -12.28 -2.48
CA VAL A 147 -10.42 -12.87 -1.91
C VAL A 147 -10.85 -12.10 -0.65
N ILE A 148 -9.90 -11.79 0.23
CA ILE A 148 -10.20 -11.06 1.48
C ILE A 148 -10.58 -9.61 1.21
N GLU A 149 -9.88 -8.94 0.29
CA GLU A 149 -10.18 -7.56 -0.11
C GLU A 149 -11.60 -7.45 -0.70
N ASP A 150 -12.00 -8.40 -1.55
CA ASP A 150 -13.34 -8.44 -2.12
C ASP A 150 -14.41 -8.64 -1.03
N ALA A 151 -14.18 -9.57 -0.10
CA ALA A 151 -15.06 -9.78 1.06
C ALA A 151 -15.15 -8.54 1.96
N GLN A 152 -14.04 -7.80 2.17
CA GLN A 152 -14.02 -6.54 2.92
C GLN A 152 -14.70 -5.37 2.20
N ARG A 153 -14.80 -5.42 0.86
CA ARG A 153 -15.52 -4.43 0.05
C ARG A 153 -17.02 -4.73 -0.05
N ALA A 154 -17.43 -5.97 0.17
CA ALA A 154 -18.84 -6.34 0.11
C ALA A 154 -19.63 -5.55 1.17
N PRO A 155 -20.73 -4.87 0.80
CA PRO A 155 -21.59 -4.21 1.77
C PRO A 155 -22.16 -5.26 2.72
N GLU A 156 -21.90 -5.11 4.02
CA GLU A 156 -22.62 -5.84 5.06
C GLU A 156 -24.06 -5.34 5.06
N PHE A 157 -24.90 -5.92 4.20
CA PHE A 157 -26.33 -5.76 4.34
C PHE A 157 -26.77 -6.56 5.57
N GLU A 158 -26.79 -5.91 6.72
CA GLU A 158 -27.64 -6.36 7.82
C GLU A 158 -29.08 -6.39 7.26
N HIS A 159 -29.56 -7.57 6.90
CA HIS A 159 -30.98 -7.82 6.75
C HIS A 159 -31.61 -7.70 8.13
N ARG A 160 -31.81 -6.46 8.56
CA ARG A 160 -32.72 -6.15 9.66
C ARG A 160 -34.08 -6.62 9.19
N SER A 161 -34.49 -7.80 9.65
CA SER A 161 -35.80 -8.37 9.36
C SER A 161 -36.82 -7.28 9.69
N LEU A 162 -37.44 -6.70 8.65
CA LEU A 162 -38.49 -5.72 8.82
C LEU A 162 -39.62 -6.48 9.50
N ALA A 163 -39.82 -6.23 10.79
CA ALA A 163 -40.96 -6.75 11.51
C ALA A 163 -42.21 -6.46 10.67
N SER A 164 -43.00 -7.49 10.37
CA SER A 164 -44.26 -7.35 9.65
C SER A 164 -45.25 -6.57 10.51
N GLY A 165 -45.17 -5.24 10.42
CA GLY A 165 -46.03 -4.28 11.07
C GLY A 165 -46.06 -3.01 10.23
N PRO A 166 -47.13 -2.20 10.31
CA PRO A 166 -47.23 -0.99 9.50
C PRO A 166 -46.14 0.01 9.93
N ALA A 167 -45.05 0.07 9.17
CA ALA A 167 -43.99 1.02 9.42
C ALA A 167 -44.48 2.43 9.04
N PRO A 168 -44.41 3.43 9.93
CA PRO A 168 -44.58 4.82 9.52
C PRO A 168 -43.40 5.18 8.61
N LEU A 169 -43.70 5.55 7.37
CA LEU A 169 -42.72 6.06 6.40
C LEU A 169 -42.06 7.31 6.98
N CYS A 170 -40.84 7.18 7.51
CA CYS A 170 -39.99 8.34 7.80
C CYS A 170 -39.47 8.92 6.47
N PRO A 171 -39.75 10.19 6.13
CA PRO A 171 -39.15 10.81 4.96
C PRO A 171 -37.70 11.19 5.30
N VAL A 172 -36.74 10.36 4.89
CA VAL A 172 -35.30 10.56 5.16
C VAL A 172 -34.67 11.63 4.24
N ILE A 173 -35.42 12.20 3.29
CA ILE A 173 -34.89 13.24 2.39
C ILE A 173 -35.80 14.48 2.46
N LYS A 174 -35.39 15.47 3.27
CA LYS A 174 -35.90 16.85 3.12
C LYS A 174 -35.21 17.47 1.91
N VAL A 175 -35.80 17.33 0.73
CA VAL A 175 -35.44 18.18 -0.40
C VAL A 175 -35.87 19.61 -0.03
N CYS A 176 -34.90 20.50 0.14
CA CYS A 176 -35.13 21.91 0.41
C CYS A 176 -36.09 22.50 -0.64
N ALA A 177 -37.27 22.93 -0.23
CA ALA A 177 -38.09 23.82 -1.04
C ALA A 177 -37.66 25.28 -0.78
N PRO A 178 -37.37 26.10 -1.80
CA PRO A 178 -37.20 27.53 -1.60
C PRO A 178 -38.54 28.20 -1.24
N PRO A 179 -38.53 29.33 -0.51
CA PRO A 179 -39.77 30.00 -0.10
C PRO A 179 -40.53 30.50 -1.32
N ARG A 180 -41.85 30.25 -1.32
CA ARG A 180 -42.80 30.83 -2.28
C ARG A 180 -42.88 32.34 -2.02
N SER A 181 -42.68 33.14 -3.05
CA SER A 181 -43.21 34.50 -3.18
C SER A 181 -44.60 34.48 -3.78
#